data_AF-A0A431VTL3-F1
#
_entry.id   AF-A0A431VTL3-F1
#
_cell.length_a   1.000
_cell.length_b   1.000
_cell.length_c   1.000
_cell.angle_alpha   90.00
_cell.angle_beta   90.00
_cell.angle_gamma   90.00
#
_symmetry.space_group_name_H-M   'P 1'
#
loop_
_entity.id
_entity.type
_entity.pdbx_description
1 polymer ?
#
loop_
_entity_poly.entity_id
_entity_poly.type
_entity_poly.pdbx_seq_one_letter_code
_entity_poly.pdbx_strand_id
1 'polypeptide(L)' 'MVIQSNMSPKAITEVWESTTDVFKEHNIPLTEKTLVTLVEADALTSLLQELNAIVGSSTATCIEGG' A
#
# COMPACT_ATOMS: atom_id res chain seq x y z
N MET A 1 -0.41 11.12 -6.00
CA MET A 1 0.87 10.58 -5.48
C MET A 1 0.70 9.08 -5.35
N VAL A 2 1.71 8.28 -5.72
CA VAL A 2 1.64 6.80 -5.76
C VAL A 2 2.66 6.20 -4.79
N ILE A 3 2.37 5.02 -4.27
CA ILE A 3 3.24 4.27 -3.36
C ILE A 3 4.31 3.54 -4.17
N GLN A 4 5.56 3.61 -3.73
CA GLN A 4 6.71 2.97 -4.38
C GLN A 4 7.37 1.93 -3.47
N SER A 5 8.05 0.95 -4.07
CA SER A 5 8.78 -0.12 -3.37
C SER A 5 9.93 0.37 -2.48
N ASN A 6 10.47 1.56 -2.77
CA ASN A 6 11.52 2.17 -1.95
C ASN A 6 10.97 2.90 -0.72
N MET A 7 9.66 2.99 -0.56
CA MET A 7 9.04 3.60 0.60
C MET A 7 8.94 2.58 1.74
N SER A 8 8.94 3.09 2.97
CA SER A 8 8.80 2.27 4.17
C SER A 8 7.33 2.18 4.57
N PRO A 9 6.81 1.01 5.01
CA PRO A 9 5.41 0.85 5.37
C PRO A 9 4.99 1.84 6.47
N LYS A 10 5.88 2.20 7.41
CA LYS A 10 5.63 3.25 8.39
C LYS A 10 5.32 4.60 7.73
N ALA A 11 6.18 5.07 6.82
CA ALA A 11 5.99 6.33 6.11
C ALA A 11 4.74 6.31 5.21
N ILE A 12 4.43 5.14 4.61
CA ILE A 12 3.22 4.97 3.81
C ILE A 12 1.98 5.11 4.69
N THR A 13 1.92 4.43 5.84
CA THR A 13 0.76 4.51 6.76
C THR A 13 0.59 5.89 7.39
N GLU A 14 1.68 6.66 7.56
CA GLU A 14 1.62 8.05 8.04
C GLU A 14 0.96 9.00 7.03
N VAL A 15 1.09 8.72 5.73
CA VAL A 15 0.46 9.52 4.67
C VAL A 15 -0.91 8.97 4.29
N TRP A 16 -1.06 7.64 4.27
CA TRP A 16 -2.27 6.92 3.88
C TRP A 16 -2.64 5.88 4.95
N GLU A 17 -3.32 6.33 6.00
CA GLU A 17 -3.72 5.48 7.13
C GLU A 17 -4.51 4.23 6.69
N SER A 18 -5.33 4.33 5.64
CA SER A 18 -6.11 3.22 5.08
C SER A 18 -5.26 2.04 4.58
N THR A 19 -3.98 2.26 4.29
CA THR A 19 -3.05 1.19 3.87
C THR A 19 -2.59 0.29 5.02
N THR A 20 -2.83 0.72 6.27
CA THR A 20 -2.47 -0.05 7.48
C THR A 20 -3.10 -1.43 7.49
N ASP A 21 -4.33 -1.55 6.99
CA ASP A 21 -5.06 -2.82 6.97
C ASP A 21 -4.41 -3.83 6.02
N VAL A 22 -3.98 -3.37 4.83
CA VAL A 22 -3.24 -4.19 3.86
C VAL A 22 -1.94 -4.71 4.45
N PHE A 23 -1.16 -3.86 5.12
CA PHE A 23 0.08 -4.32 5.74
C PHE A 23 -0.18 -5.38 6.82
N LYS A 24 -1.27 -5.27 7.58
CA LYS A 24 -1.66 -6.29 8.56
C LYS A 24 -2.11 -7.59 7.89
N GLU A 25 -2.91 -7.51 6.83
CA GLU A 25 -3.39 -8.68 6.08
C GLU A 25 -2.23 -9.47 5.48
N HIS A 26 -1.24 -8.77 4.92
CA HIS A 26 -0.01 -9.37 4.40
C HIS A 26 1.03 -9.72 5.47
N ASN A 27 0.75 -9.50 6.76
CA ASN A 27 1.68 -9.73 7.88
C ASN A 27 3.01 -8.96 7.75
N ILE A 28 2.96 -7.78 7.14
CA ILE A 28 4.12 -6.90 6.94
C ILE A 28 4.25 -5.97 8.15
N PRO A 29 5.41 -5.96 8.83
CA PRO A 29 5.61 -5.08 9.97
C PRO A 29 5.80 -3.63 9.52
N LEU A 30 5.14 -2.69 10.21
CA LEU A 30 5.27 -1.25 9.99
C LEU A 30 6.62 -0.74 10.51
N THR A 31 7.66 -0.95 9.73
CA THR A 31 9.03 -0.55 10.06
C THR A 31 9.51 0.60 9.17
N GLU A 32 10.67 1.15 9.52
CA GLU A 32 11.37 2.14 8.69
C GLU A 32 12.13 1.50 7.51
N LYS A 33 12.15 0.16 7.41
CA LYS A 33 12.72 -0.54 6.26
C LYS A 33 11.83 -0.41 5.03
N THR A 34 12.43 -0.49 3.85
CA THR A 34 11.70 -0.35 2.58
C THR A 34 10.97 -1.64 2.21
N LEU A 35 9.86 -1.52 1.49
CA LEU A 35 9.07 -2.69 1.06
C LEU A 35 9.90 -3.69 0.23
N VAL A 36 10.81 -3.20 -0.61
CA VAL A 36 11.73 -4.04 -1.40
C VAL A 36 12.66 -4.91 -0.55
N THR A 37 12.87 -4.57 0.73
CA THR A 37 13.67 -5.38 1.67
C THR A 37 12.83 -6.27 2.56
N LEU A 38 11.53 -5.98 2.70
CA LEU A 38 10.59 -6.71 3.56
C LEU A 38 9.81 -7.78 2.79
N VAL A 39 9.64 -7.58 1.49
CA VAL A 39 8.79 -8.39 0.62
C VAL A 39 9.59 -8.80 -0.61
N GLU A 40 9.44 -10.05 -1.04
CA GLU A 40 10.06 -10.55 -2.27
C GLU A 40 9.51 -9.81 -3.51
N ALA A 41 10.32 -9.71 -4.57
CA ALA A 41 9.98 -8.91 -5.75
C ALA A 41 8.64 -9.31 -6.42
N ASP A 42 8.31 -10.60 -6.39
CA ASP A 42 7.07 -11.14 -6.96
C ASP A 42 5.83 -10.67 -6.16
N ALA A 43 5.86 -10.84 -4.85
CA ALA A 43 4.80 -10.38 -3.94
C ALA A 43 4.74 -8.85 -3.82
N LEU A 44 5.88 -8.16 -3.97
CA LEU A 44 5.99 -6.71 -3.89
C LEU A 44 5.19 -6.01 -5.00
N THR A 45 5.21 -6.57 -6.21
CA THR A 45 4.44 -6.02 -7.35
C THR A 45 2.94 -6.05 -7.04
N SER A 46 2.45 -7.20 -6.57
CA SER A 46 1.04 -7.38 -6.21
C SER A 46 0.63 -6.47 -5.05
N LEU A 47 1.45 -6.38 -4.00
CA LEU A 47 1.22 -5.49 -2.86
C LEU A 47 1.16 -4.02 -3.29
N LEU A 48 2.08 -3.57 -4.14
CA LEU A 48 2.08 -2.19 -4.62
C LEU A 48 0.84 -1.88 -5.46
N GLN A 49 0.34 -2.82 -6.25
CA GLN A 49 -0.91 -2.64 -7.00
C GLN A 49 -2.09 -2.47 -6.04
N GLU A 50 -2.20 -3.30 -5.01
CA GLU A 50 -3.26 -3.22 -4.00
C GLU A 50 -3.22 -1.90 -3.22
N LEU A 51 -2.04 -1.53 -2.73
CA LEU A 51 -1.80 -0.27 -2.02
C LEU A 51 -2.17 0.94 -2.87
N ASN A 52 -1.72 0.97 -4.13
CA ASN A 52 -2.05 2.05 -5.06
C ASN A 52 -3.51 2.02 -5.50
N ALA A 53 -4.17 0.86 -5.53
CA ALA A 53 -5.60 0.76 -5.78
C ALA A 53 -6.38 1.42 -4.64
N ILE A 54 -5.98 1.26 -3.39
CA ILE A 54 -6.66 1.92 -2.25
C ILE A 54 -6.43 3.43 -2.25
N VAL A 55 -5.17 3.86 -2.47
CA VAL A 55 -4.83 5.28 -2.55
C VAL A 55 -5.49 5.95 -3.75
N GLY A 56 -5.54 5.27 -4.90
CA GLY A 56 -6.17 5.76 -6.13
C GLY A 56 -7.70 5.70 -6.08
N SER A 57 -8.28 4.64 -5.51
CA SER A 57 -9.72 4.47 -5.35
C SER A 57 -10.31 5.47 -4.36
N SER A 58 -9.51 6.02 -3.45
CA SER A 58 -9.93 7.15 -2.60
C SER A 58 -10.31 8.41 -3.41
N THR A 59 -9.92 8.50 -4.69
CA THR A 59 -10.34 9.57 -5.63
C THR A 59 -11.47 9.17 -6.57
N ALA A 60 -11.88 7.90 -6.54
CA ALA A 60 -12.98 7.38 -7.35
C ALA A 60 -14.01 6.73 -6.42
N THR A 61 -14.91 7.54 -5.88
CA THR A 61 -16.31 7.14 -5.82
C THR A 61 -16.74 6.78 -7.26
N CYS A 62 -16.51 5.53 -7.65
CA CYS A 62 -17.31 4.88 -8.66
C CYS A 62 -18.70 4.69 -8.04
N ILE A 63 -19.51 5.74 -8.13
CA ILE A 63 -20.96 5.61 -8.19
C ILE A 63 -21.27 4.89 -9.50
N GLU A 64 -21.14 3.56 -9.51
CA GLU A 64 -21.90 2.74 -10.45
C GLU A 64 -23.34 2.65 -9.95
N GLY A 65 -24.26 3.29 -10.66
CA GLY A 65 -25.69 2.97 -10.61
C GLY A 65 -26.62 4.15 -10.31
N GLY A 66 -27.22 4.72 -11.37
CA GLY A 66 -28.40 5.60 -11.29
C GLY A 66 -28.56 6.51 -12.49
#